data_AF-A0AA51RDH2-F1
#
_entry.id   AF-A0AA51RDH2-F1
#
_cell.length_a   1.000
_cell.length_b   1.000
_cell.length_c   1.000
_cell.angle_alpha   90.00
_cell.angle_beta   90.00
_cell.angle_gamma   90.00
#
_symmetry.space_group_name_H-M   'P 1'
#
loop_
_entity.id
_entity.type
_entity.pdbx_description
1 polymer ?
#
loop_
_entity_poly.entity_id
_entity_poly.type
_entity_poly.pdbx_seq_one_letter_code
_entity_poly.pdbx_strand_id
1 'polypeptide(L)'
;MEINSKNIVEELQGNWNCTEIKDSSKQESINYKFSLLISENLISCSGDKNEYWPSICNFESVGSLKDGYFYREDGSFLQIKSLIDNKLQIELSFKNENGDINPVLFQFKKELEETIY
;
A
#
# COMPACT_ATOMS: atom_id res chain seq x y z
N MET A 1 -11.20 22.96 21.02
CA MET A 1 -11.56 21.88 20.07
C MET A 1 -10.26 21.22 19.69
N GLU A 2 -9.90 20.13 20.35
CA GLU A 2 -8.74 19.33 19.97
C GLU A 2 -9.12 18.57 18.69
N ILE A 3 -8.42 18.88 17.60
CA ILE A 3 -8.49 18.09 16.38
C ILE A 3 -7.77 16.80 16.73
N ASN A 4 -8.52 15.75 17.07
CA ASN A 4 -8.00 14.40 17.19
C ASN A 4 -7.48 13.98 15.81
N SER A 5 -6.22 14.30 15.52
CA SER A 5 -5.50 13.76 14.38
C SER A 5 -5.28 12.28 14.66
N LYS A 6 -6.26 11.45 14.30
CA LYS A 6 -6.14 10.00 14.29
C LYS A 6 -4.84 9.63 13.57
N ASN A 7 -3.97 8.90 14.26
CA ASN A 7 -2.68 8.51 13.72
C ASN A 7 -2.91 7.47 12.62
N ILE A 8 -2.63 7.84 11.37
CA ILE A 8 -2.83 6.97 10.19
C ILE A 8 -2.09 5.63 10.34
N VAL A 9 -0.98 5.62 11.08
CA VAL A 9 -0.22 4.41 11.37
C VAL A 9 -1.07 3.40 12.14
N GLU A 10 -1.87 3.85 13.12
CA GLU A 10 -2.76 2.98 13.89
C GLU A 10 -3.86 2.38 13.01
N GLU A 11 -4.40 3.16 12.06
CA GLU A 11 -5.46 2.68 11.17
C GLU A 11 -4.91 1.72 10.10
N LEU A 12 -3.67 1.94 9.64
CA LEU A 12 -2.96 1.07 8.70
C LEU A 12 -2.53 -0.26 9.31
N GLN A 13 -2.31 -0.33 10.62
CA GLN A 13 -1.82 -1.56 11.25
C GLN A 13 -2.77 -2.74 11.04
N GLY A 14 -2.20 -3.90 10.69
CA GLY A 14 -2.93 -5.16 10.53
C GLY A 14 -2.69 -5.85 9.18
N ASN A 15 -3.50 -6.88 8.92
CA ASN A 15 -3.42 -7.68 7.70
C ASN A 15 -4.32 -7.10 6.61
N TRP A 16 -3.78 -6.95 5.42
CA TRP A 16 -4.46 -6.41 4.26
C TRP A 16 -4.34 -7.35 3.08
N ASN A 17 -5.45 -7.73 2.48
CA ASN A 17 -5.47 -8.58 1.29
C ASN A 17 -5.64 -7.73 0.04
N CYS A 18 -4.75 -7.90 -0.93
CA CYS A 18 -4.90 -7.28 -2.24
C CYS A 18 -6.12 -7.87 -2.96
N THR A 19 -7.01 -7.00 -3.41
CA THR A 19 -8.24 -7.36 -4.13
C THR A 19 -8.21 -6.98 -5.60
N GLU A 20 -7.42 -5.97 -5.98
CA GLU A 20 -7.33 -5.48 -7.36
C GLU A 20 -5.99 -4.79 -7.61
N ILE A 21 -5.41 -5.02 -8.81
CA ILE A 21 -4.30 -4.22 -9.32
C ILE A 21 -4.66 -3.66 -10.69
N LYS A 22 -4.40 -2.36 -10.88
CA LYS A 22 -4.52 -1.66 -12.15
C LYS A 22 -3.15 -1.17 -12.57
N ASP A 23 -2.60 -1.82 -13.59
CA ASP A 23 -1.38 -1.37 -14.26
C ASP A 23 -1.77 -0.52 -15.46
N SER A 24 -1.44 0.77 -15.43
CA SER A 24 -1.79 1.70 -16.51
C SER A 24 -1.15 1.32 -17.85
N SER A 25 -0.06 0.55 -17.83
CA SER A 25 0.66 0.12 -19.03
C SER A 25 0.06 -1.12 -19.69
N LYS A 26 -0.65 -1.97 -18.92
CA LYS A 26 -1.14 -3.27 -19.40
C LYS A 26 -2.62 -3.30 -19.77
N GLN A 27 -3.38 -2.21 -19.55
CA GLN A 27 -4.84 -2.12 -19.79
C GLN A 27 -5.67 -3.31 -19.23
N GLU A 28 -5.10 -4.11 -18.34
CA GLU A 28 -5.69 -5.34 -17.80
C GLU A 28 -5.64 -5.31 -16.28
N SER A 29 -6.72 -5.79 -15.65
CA SER A 29 -6.76 -6.04 -14.21
C SER A 29 -6.16 -7.41 -13.96
N ILE A 30 -4.96 -7.44 -13.40
CA ILE A 30 -4.26 -8.70 -13.15
C ILE A 30 -4.61 -9.17 -11.73
N ASN A 31 -5.21 -10.36 -11.64
CA ASN A 31 -5.58 -10.97 -10.37
C ASN A 31 -4.35 -11.54 -9.66
N TYR A 32 -3.69 -10.72 -8.85
CA TYR A 32 -2.69 -11.20 -7.92
C TYR A 32 -3.24 -11.24 -6.50
N LYS A 33 -2.87 -12.28 -5.75
CA LYS A 33 -3.22 -12.45 -4.35
C LYS A 33 -1.96 -12.33 -3.52
N PHE A 34 -1.85 -11.23 -2.79
CA PHE A 34 -0.82 -11.05 -1.77
C PHE A 34 -1.41 -10.30 -0.60
N SER A 35 -0.75 -10.45 0.55
CA SER A 35 -1.16 -9.86 1.81
C SER A 35 -0.04 -8.96 2.34
N LEU A 36 -0.42 -7.86 2.98
CA LEU A 36 0.48 -6.98 3.69
C LEU A 36 0.20 -7.09 5.17
N LEU A 37 1.25 -7.33 5.95
CA LEU A 37 1.28 -7.04 7.37
C LEU A 37 1.93 -5.67 7.55
N ILE A 38 1.16 -4.69 8.02
CA ILE A 38 1.66 -3.33 8.27
C ILE A 38 1.82 -3.14 9.77
N SER A 39 3.01 -2.71 10.19
CA SER A 39 3.37 -2.28 11.55
C SER A 39 4.05 -0.91 11.48
N GLU A 40 4.26 -0.23 12.61
CA GLU A 40 4.70 1.18 12.65
C GLU A 40 5.88 1.50 11.72
N ASN A 41 6.89 0.61 11.65
CA ASN A 41 8.11 0.84 10.89
C ASN A 41 8.38 -0.24 9.84
N LEU A 42 7.51 -1.24 9.71
CA LEU A 42 7.77 -2.40 8.88
C LEU A 42 6.50 -2.85 8.18
N ILE A 43 6.60 -3.00 6.87
CA ILE A 43 5.64 -3.77 6.08
C ILE A 43 6.30 -5.07 5.64
N SER A 44 5.60 -6.17 5.85
CA SER A 44 5.93 -7.46 5.26
C SER A 44 4.90 -7.83 4.21
N CYS A 45 5.37 -8.16 3.01
CA CYS A 45 4.53 -8.68 1.94
C CYS A 45 4.66 -10.20 1.83
N SER A 46 3.55 -10.91 1.71
CA SER A 46 3.51 -12.36 1.46
C SER A 46 2.61 -12.69 0.27
N GLY A 47 3.07 -13.56 -0.63
CA GLY A 47 2.33 -13.97 -1.83
C GLY A 47 3.10 -13.67 -3.12
N ASP A 48 2.45 -13.85 -4.27
CA ASP A 48 3.07 -13.65 -5.58
C ASP A 48 3.13 -12.17 -5.94
N LYS A 49 4.26 -11.47 -5.64
CA LYS A 49 4.54 -10.14 -6.24
C LYS A 49 5.92 -9.49 -6.04
N ASN A 50 7.01 -10.24 -6.22
CA ASN A 50 8.36 -9.65 -6.10
C ASN A 50 8.67 -8.52 -7.11
N GLU A 51 7.96 -8.40 -8.24
CA GLU A 51 8.30 -7.37 -9.25
C GLU A 51 7.80 -5.96 -8.88
N TYR A 52 6.57 -5.84 -8.33
CA TYR A 52 5.98 -4.53 -8.01
C TYR A 52 6.04 -4.16 -6.54
N TRP A 53 6.16 -5.14 -5.64
CA TRP A 53 6.09 -4.89 -4.22
C TRP A 53 7.33 -5.45 -3.50
N PRO A 54 8.05 -4.63 -2.71
CA PRO A 54 9.21 -5.10 -1.97
C PRO A 54 8.76 -6.03 -0.84
N SER A 55 9.54 -7.07 -0.55
CA SER A 55 9.23 -7.97 0.58
C SER A 55 9.22 -7.21 1.92
N ILE A 56 10.05 -6.17 2.03
CA ILE A 56 10.19 -5.30 3.22
C ILE A 56 10.27 -3.84 2.77
N CYS A 57 9.52 -2.94 3.40
CA CYS A 57 9.70 -1.50 3.23
C CYS A 57 9.48 -0.72 4.54
N ASN A 58 10.17 0.42 4.65
CA ASN A 58 10.00 1.38 5.73
C ASN A 58 8.86 2.35 5.39
N PHE A 59 8.08 2.72 6.41
CA PHE A 59 7.02 3.72 6.29
C PHE A 59 7.51 5.07 6.80
N GLU A 60 7.27 6.14 6.03
CA GLU A 60 7.46 7.51 6.49
C GLU A 60 6.14 8.27 6.42
N SER A 61 5.77 8.93 7.53
CA SER A 61 4.61 9.81 7.61
C SER A 61 5.03 11.24 7.29
N VAL A 62 4.55 11.79 6.17
CA VAL A 62 4.81 13.18 5.79
C VAL A 62 3.50 13.97 5.84
N GLY A 63 3.38 14.92 6.79
CA GLY A 63 2.27 15.88 6.84
C GLY A 63 0.98 15.39 7.53
N SER A 64 -0.13 16.09 7.30
CA SER A 64 -1.31 16.07 8.18
C SER A 64 -2.36 15.00 7.89
N LEU A 65 -2.39 14.38 6.71
CA LEU A 65 -3.31 13.29 6.36
C LEU A 65 -3.02 12.90 4.90
N LYS A 66 -2.79 11.60 4.66
CA LYS A 66 -2.79 10.90 3.36
C LYS A 66 -1.47 10.70 2.62
N ASP A 67 -0.38 11.40 2.91
CA ASP A 67 0.88 11.25 2.15
C ASP A 67 1.90 10.38 2.89
N GLY A 68 1.53 9.12 3.12
CA GLY A 68 2.48 8.10 3.56
C GLY A 68 3.23 7.52 2.36
N TYR A 69 4.56 7.44 2.47
CA TYR A 69 5.42 6.87 1.42
C TYR A 69 6.15 5.62 1.90
N PHE A 70 6.31 4.66 1.00
CA PHE A 70 7.24 3.55 1.15
C PHE A 70 8.32 3.66 0.07
N TYR A 71 9.56 3.82 0.49
CA TYR A 71 10.70 3.92 -0.42
C TYR A 71 11.20 2.54 -0.82
N ARG A 72 11.58 2.41 -2.08
CA ARG A 72 12.31 1.27 -2.61
C ARG A 72 13.76 1.68 -2.91
N GLU A 73 14.68 0.73 -2.81
CA GLU A 73 16.11 0.96 -3.10
C GLU A 73 16.36 1.35 -4.56
N ASP A 74 15.44 1.02 -5.47
CA ASP A 74 15.50 1.38 -6.89
C ASP A 74 15.01 2.81 -7.20
N GLY A 75 14.72 3.61 -6.17
CA GLY A 75 14.24 4.98 -6.32
C GLY A 75 12.76 5.11 -6.67
N SER A 76 12.03 3.99 -6.73
CA SER A 76 10.56 3.99 -6.80
C SER A 76 9.96 4.30 -5.43
N PHE A 77 8.72 4.77 -5.42
CA PHE A 77 7.97 4.96 -4.18
C PHE A 77 6.54 4.47 -4.31
N LEU A 78 6.02 4.01 -3.18
CA LEU A 78 4.63 3.61 -3.02
C LEU A 78 3.94 4.69 -2.17
N GLN A 79 2.88 5.30 -2.67
CA GLN A 79 2.13 6.35 -1.96
C GLN A 79 0.77 5.82 -1.54
N ILE A 80 0.38 6.06 -0.30
CA ILE A 80 -1.01 5.86 0.15
C ILE A 80 -1.90 6.91 -0.53
N LYS A 81 -2.93 6.48 -1.26
CA LYS A 81 -3.89 7.40 -1.90
C LYS A 81 -5.17 7.54 -1.09
N SER A 82 -5.57 6.48 -0.40
CA SER A 82 -6.82 6.44 0.36
C SER A 82 -6.75 5.36 1.44
N LEU A 83 -7.28 5.68 2.61
CA LEU A 83 -7.59 4.77 3.69
C LEU A 83 -8.96 5.16 4.22
N ILE A 84 -9.97 4.35 3.92
CA ILE A 84 -11.35 4.59 4.34
C ILE A 84 -11.90 3.26 4.84
N ASP A 85 -12.29 3.24 6.10
CA ASP A 85 -12.73 2.04 6.82
C ASP A 85 -11.69 0.92 6.72
N ASN A 86 -12.05 -0.18 6.07
CA ASN A 86 -11.25 -1.37 5.84
C ASN A 86 -10.83 -1.50 4.37
N LYS A 87 -10.73 -0.38 3.65
CA LYS A 87 -10.21 -0.29 2.28
C LYS A 87 -8.99 0.62 2.21
N LEU A 88 -7.93 0.13 1.58
CA LEU A 88 -6.67 0.83 1.40
C LEU A 88 -6.31 0.88 -0.09
N GLN A 89 -5.86 2.04 -0.56
CA GLN A 89 -5.33 2.23 -1.91
C GLN A 89 -3.90 2.72 -1.84
N ILE A 90 -3.01 2.05 -2.56
CA ILE A 90 -1.59 2.41 -2.67
C ILE A 90 -1.22 2.48 -4.15
N GLU A 91 -0.47 3.51 -4.55
CA GLU A 91 0.05 3.67 -5.90
C GLU A 91 1.57 3.50 -5.90
N LEU A 92 2.09 2.58 -6.71
CA LEU A 92 3.51 2.52 -7.05
C LEU A 92 3.77 3.48 -8.20
N SER A 93 4.70 4.40 -8.01
CA SER A 93 5.29 5.19 -9.09
C SER A 93 6.71 4.72 -9.35
N PHE A 94 6.98 4.24 -10.57
CA PHE A 94 8.31 3.82 -11.02
C PHE A 94 8.57 4.32 -12.45
N LYS A 95 9.85 4.47 -12.80
CA LYS A 95 10.26 4.76 -14.17
C LYS A 95 10.42 3.45 -14.94
N ASN A 96 9.81 3.36 -16.11
CA ASN A 96 10.04 2.23 -17.02
C ASN A 96 11.39 2.37 -17.74
N GLU A 97 11.73 1.40 -18.59
CA GLU A 97 12.98 1.39 -19.37
C GLU A 97 13.15 2.61 -20.30
N ASN A 98 12.05 3.26 -20.68
CA ASN A 98 12.05 4.46 -21.52
C ASN A 98 12.11 5.77 -20.70
N GLY A 99 12.09 5.68 -19.37
CA GLY A 99 12.10 6.83 -18.47
C GLY A 99 10.72 7.43 -18.17
N ASP A 100 9.63 6.86 -18.73
CA ASP A 100 8.27 7.31 -18.44
C ASP A 100 7.81 6.80 -17.06
N ILE A 101 6.99 7.60 -16.38
CA ILE A 101 6.38 7.22 -15.10
C ILE A 101 5.11 6.42 -15.38
N ASN A 102 5.12 5.14 -15.00
CA ASN A 102 3.96 4.26 -15.12
C ASN A 102 3.40 3.97 -13.71
N PRO A 103 2.24 4.53 -13.33
CA PRO A 103 1.63 4.24 -12.03
C PRO A 103 0.94 2.86 -12.02
N VAL A 104 1.14 2.11 -10.94
CA VAL A 104 0.38 0.89 -10.66
C VAL A 104 -0.42 1.09 -9.39
N LEU A 105 -1.74 0.99 -9.49
CA LEU A 105 -2.65 1.16 -8.37
C LEU A 105 -3.03 -0.20 -7.77
N PHE A 106 -2.89 -0.32 -6.45
CA PHE A 106 -3.26 -1.48 -5.66
C PHE A 106 -4.45 -1.15 -4.79
N GLN A 107 -5.39 -2.08 -4.68
CA GLN A 107 -6.50 -2.00 -3.75
C GLN A 107 -6.44 -3.16 -2.78
N PHE A 108 -6.62 -2.83 -1.50
CA PHE A 108 -6.60 -3.79 -0.42
C PHE A 108 -7.85 -3.71 0.42
N LYS A 109 -8.19 -4.84 1.05
CA LYS A 109 -9.21 -4.94 2.09
C LYS A 109 -8.58 -5.46 3.37
N LYS A 110 -8.85 -4.80 4.50
CA LYS A 110 -8.38 -5.22 5.82
C LYS A 110 -9.04 -6.54 6.21
N GLU A 111 -8.27 -7.49 6.72
CA GLU A 111 -8.83 -8.64 7.42
C GLU A 111 -9.44 -8.16 8.72
N LEU A 112 -10.72 -8.46 8.92
CA LEU A 112 -11.36 -8.26 10.21
C LEU A 112 -11.08 -9.52 11.01
N GLU A 113 -10.45 -9.38 12.18
CA GLU A 113 -10.39 -10.49 13.12
C GLU A 113 -11.82 -10.91 13.46
N GLU A 114 -12.18 -12.16 13.17
CA GLU A 114 -13.45 -12.71 13.61
C GLU A 114 -13.42 -12.72 15.14
N THR A 115 -14.20 -11.84 15.77
CA THR A 115 -14.42 -11.90 17.21
C THR A 115 -15.26 -13.14 17.48
N ILE A 116 -14.60 -14.22 17.88
CA ILE A 116 -15.27 -15.43 18.35
C ILE A 116 -15.87 -15.06 19.72
N TYR A 117 -17.20 -14.91 19.77
CA TYR A 117 -17.98 -14.72 21.00
C TYR A 117 -18.16 -16.04 21.75
#